data_AF-A0A447PBV8-F1
#
_entry.id   AF-A0A447PBV8-F1
#
_cell.length_a   1.000
_cell.length_b   1.000
_cell.length_c   1.000
_cell.angle_alpha   90.00
_cell.angle_beta   90.00
_cell.angle_gamma   90.00
#
_symmetry.space_group_name_H-M   'P 1'
#
loop_
_entity.id
_entity.type
_entity.pdbx_description
1 polymer ?
#
loop_
_entity_poly.entity_id
_entity_poly.type
_entity_poly.pdbx_seq_one_letter_code
_entity_poly.pdbx_strand_id
1 'polypeptide(L)'
;MADLQALYRDHPSGKVTTDIGLPVKKKWWAGDSRLQGQTINWQYIDLNTGVDGSMSGTPGNYYYQLCLTKPRQMNIALSTDAWNADKSAAVAKKGETIPMTVEGNERCRAAG
;
A
#
# COMPACT_ATOMS: atom_id res chain seq x y z
N MET A 1 -5.06 2.17 -2.18
CA MET A 1 -6.34 2.43 -2.87
C MET A 1 -7.39 2.88 -1.88
N ALA A 2 -7.49 2.23 -0.72
CA ALA A 2 -8.47 2.54 0.32
C ALA A 2 -8.57 4.05 0.65
N ASP A 3 -7.44 4.76 0.79
CA ASP A 3 -7.46 6.20 1.10
C ASP A 3 -8.16 7.03 0.01
N LEU A 4 -7.93 6.70 -1.27
CA LEU A 4 -8.53 7.43 -2.39
C LEU A 4 -10.02 7.09 -2.57
N GLN A 5 -10.41 5.85 -2.28
CA GLN A 5 -11.82 5.45 -2.25
C GLN A 5 -12.56 6.15 -1.09
N ALA A 6 -11.92 6.25 0.08
CA ALA A 6 -12.45 7.02 1.20
C ALA A 6 -12.60 8.50 0.83
N LEU A 7 -11.56 9.09 0.23
CA LEU A 7 -11.58 10.48 -0.23
C LEU A 7 -12.72 10.74 -1.22
N TYR A 8 -12.95 9.84 -2.19
CA TYR A 8 -14.09 9.95 -3.11
C TYR A 8 -15.44 9.83 -2.40
N ARG A 9 -15.59 8.87 -1.48
CA ARG A 9 -16.84 8.68 -0.74
C ARG A 9 -17.20 9.91 0.09
N ASP A 10 -16.20 10.55 0.70
CA ASP A 10 -16.40 11.72 1.55
C ASP A 10 -16.65 12.99 0.69
N HIS A 11 -16.13 13.03 -0.55
CA HIS A 11 -16.28 14.14 -1.49
C HIS A 11 -16.66 13.64 -2.91
N PRO A 12 -17.88 13.10 -3.11
CA PRO A 12 -18.25 12.43 -4.35
C PRO A 12 -18.44 13.40 -5.52
N SER A 13 -18.44 12.85 -6.74
CA SER A 13 -18.75 13.61 -7.97
C SER A 13 -17.86 14.84 -8.18
N GLY A 14 -16.55 14.69 -7.91
CA GLY A 14 -15.55 15.74 -8.14
C GLY A 14 -15.53 16.86 -7.11
N LYS A 15 -16.34 16.79 -6.04
CA LYS A 15 -16.39 17.78 -4.95
C LYS A 15 -15.05 17.99 -4.23
N VAL A 16 -14.11 17.05 -4.34
CA VAL A 16 -12.71 17.26 -3.92
C VAL A 16 -12.09 18.55 -4.46
N THR A 17 -12.55 19.05 -5.63
CA THR A 17 -12.08 20.32 -6.20
C THR A 17 -12.57 21.52 -5.39
N THR A 18 -13.86 21.55 -5.04
CA THR A 18 -14.47 22.67 -4.32
C THR A 18 -14.19 22.63 -2.83
N ASP A 19 -14.13 21.42 -2.26
CA ASP A 19 -14.07 21.23 -0.82
C ASP A 19 -12.63 21.38 -0.29
N ILE A 20 -11.66 20.85 -1.05
CA ILE A 20 -10.26 20.75 -0.61
C ILE A 20 -9.23 21.11 -1.72
N GLY A 21 -9.69 21.64 -2.86
CA GLY A 21 -8.82 22.18 -3.91
C GLY A 21 -8.09 21.14 -4.76
N LEU A 22 -8.40 19.84 -4.64
CA LEU A 22 -7.73 18.80 -5.41
C LEU A 22 -8.28 18.72 -6.85
N PRO A 23 -7.42 18.69 -7.89
CA PRO A 23 -7.87 18.67 -9.27
C PRO A 23 -8.44 17.30 -9.70
N VAL A 24 -9.48 17.32 -10.54
CA VAL A 24 -10.10 16.11 -11.12
C VAL A 24 -9.91 15.97 -12.63
N LYS A 25 -9.02 16.78 -13.21
CA LYS A 25 -8.71 16.75 -14.66
C LYS A 25 -7.97 15.48 -15.11
N LYS A 26 -7.40 14.74 -14.17
CA LYS A 26 -6.66 13.49 -14.39
C LYS A 26 -7.05 12.49 -13.31
N LYS A 27 -6.80 11.22 -13.58
CA LYS A 27 -6.96 10.13 -12.62
C LYS A 27 -5.86 10.18 -11.56
N TRP A 28 -6.16 9.63 -10.39
CA TRP A 28 -5.30 9.62 -9.22
C TRP A 28 -4.72 8.23 -8.98
N TRP A 29 -3.41 8.16 -8.74
CA TRP A 29 -2.71 6.90 -8.46
C TRP A 29 -2.69 6.60 -6.98
N ALA A 30 -2.97 5.33 -6.69
CA ALA A 30 -2.76 4.81 -5.35
C ALA A 30 -1.25 4.64 -5.10
N GLY A 31 -0.83 4.86 -3.85
CA GLY A 31 0.58 4.65 -3.46
C GLY A 31 0.97 3.17 -3.40
N ASP A 32 0.00 2.26 -3.42
CA ASP A 32 0.14 0.81 -3.40
C ASP A 32 -0.17 0.20 -4.78
N SER A 33 0.58 -0.84 -5.13
CA SER A 33 0.34 -1.68 -6.31
C SER A 33 -0.36 -2.99 -5.93
N ARG A 34 -1.00 -3.65 -6.90
CA ARG A 34 -1.55 -5.00 -6.76
C ARG A 34 -0.81 -5.99 -7.65
N LEU A 35 -0.62 -7.21 -7.15
CA LEU A 35 -0.13 -8.31 -7.97
C LEU A 35 -1.29 -8.91 -8.76
N GLN A 36 -1.13 -9.04 -10.08
CA GLN A 36 -2.07 -9.74 -10.97
C GLN A 36 -1.29 -10.78 -11.77
N GLY A 37 -1.50 -12.05 -11.41
CA GLY A 37 -0.64 -13.15 -11.83
C GLY A 37 0.79 -12.91 -11.32
N GLN A 38 1.75 -12.78 -12.24
CA GLN A 38 3.15 -12.48 -11.94
C GLN A 38 3.54 -11.01 -12.23
N THR A 39 2.56 -10.15 -12.53
CA THR A 39 2.80 -8.76 -12.91
C THR A 39 2.36 -7.81 -11.80
N ILE A 40 3.19 -6.81 -11.51
CA ILE A 40 2.83 -5.70 -10.64
C ILE A 40 1.99 -4.72 -11.45
N ASN A 41 0.71 -4.60 -11.07
CA ASN A 41 -0.21 -3.64 -11.64
C ASN A 41 -0.39 -2.49 -10.68
N TRP A 42 -0.34 -1.29 -11.22
CA TRP A 42 -0.59 -0.10 -10.46
C TRP A 42 -2.05 0.26 -10.47
N GLN A 43 -2.52 0.82 -9.36
CA GLN A 43 -3.93 1.11 -9.16
C GLN A 43 -4.21 2.61 -9.32
N TYR A 44 -5.40 2.93 -9.81
CA TYR A 44 -5.85 4.31 -9.95
C TYR A 44 -7.35 4.46 -9.68
N ILE A 45 -7.79 5.69 -9.42
CA ILE A 45 -9.21 6.09 -9.36
C ILE A 45 -9.43 7.43 -10.06
N ASP A 46 -10.58 7.59 -10.68
CA ASP A 46 -11.09 8.89 -11.12
C ASP A 46 -11.91 9.53 -9.99
N LEU A 47 -11.42 10.61 -9.37
CA LEU A 47 -12.16 11.28 -8.28
C LEU A 47 -13.37 12.09 -8.77
N ASN A 48 -13.56 12.26 -10.08
CA ASN A 48 -14.78 12.84 -10.64
C ASN A 48 -15.92 11.82 -10.71
N THR A 49 -15.61 10.57 -11.08
CA THR A 49 -16.61 9.54 -11.38
C THR A 49 -16.65 8.40 -10.36
N GLY A 50 -15.62 8.26 -9.54
CA GLY A 50 -15.43 7.15 -8.60
C GLY A 50 -14.93 5.86 -9.25
N VAL A 51 -14.74 5.84 -10.57
CA VAL A 51 -14.31 4.64 -11.29
C VAL A 51 -12.85 4.36 -10.99
N ASP A 52 -12.56 3.17 -10.47
CA ASP A 52 -11.23 2.68 -10.20
C ASP A 52 -10.79 1.58 -11.18
N GLY A 53 -9.49 1.26 -11.15
CA GLY A 53 -8.91 0.25 -12.00
C GLY A 53 -7.43 0.05 -11.75
N SER A 54 -6.83 -0.78 -12.60
CA SER A 54 -5.40 -1.07 -12.53
C SER A 54 -4.81 -1.37 -13.90
N MET A 55 -3.51 -1.14 -14.08
CA MET A 55 -2.80 -1.47 -15.32
C MET A 55 -1.35 -1.89 -15.06
N SER A 56 -0.82 -2.74 -15.94
CA SER A 56 0.61 -3.04 -16.02
C SER A 56 1.34 -1.93 -16.77
N GLY A 57 2.54 -1.59 -16.32
CA GLY A 57 3.39 -0.55 -16.94
C GLY A 57 3.50 0.75 -16.14
N THR A 58 4.52 1.55 -16.45
CA THR A 58 4.81 2.79 -15.72
C THR A 58 3.71 3.83 -15.94
N PRO A 59 3.19 4.47 -14.88
CA PRO A 59 2.34 5.65 -15.04
C PRO A 59 3.11 6.69 -15.84
N GLY A 60 2.63 7.04 -17.03
CA GLY A 60 3.07 8.28 -17.67
C GLY A 60 2.66 9.50 -16.83
N ASN A 61 3.02 10.72 -17.28
CA ASN A 61 2.66 12.01 -16.64
C ASN A 61 1.15 12.34 -16.67
N TYR A 62 0.30 11.35 -16.89
CA TYR A 62 -1.14 11.48 -17.09
C TYR A 62 -1.95 11.34 -15.79
N TYR A 63 -1.29 11.30 -14.63
CA TYR A 63 -1.93 11.02 -13.35
C TYR A 63 -1.41 11.89 -12.21
N TYR A 64 -2.25 12.11 -11.20
CA TYR A 64 -1.89 12.77 -9.94
C TYR A 64 -1.58 11.73 -8.86
N GLN A 65 -0.73 12.08 -7.89
CA GLN A 65 -0.45 11.26 -6.71
C GLN A 65 -0.40 12.14 -5.47
N LEU A 66 -0.99 11.66 -4.37
CA LEU A 66 -0.83 12.25 -3.05
C LEU A 66 0.38 11.62 -2.36
N CYS A 67 1.29 12.46 -1.88
CA CYS A 67 2.36 12.03 -1.00
C CYS A 67 1.88 12.16 0.45
N LEU A 68 2.09 11.12 1.24
CA LEU A 68 1.91 11.24 2.68
C LEU A 68 2.96 12.21 3.23
N THR A 69 2.55 13.08 4.15
CA THR A 69 3.47 13.98 4.85
C THR A 69 4.39 13.24 5.82
N LYS A 70 4.03 12.00 6.19
CA LYS A 70 4.83 11.07 6.98
C LYS A 70 4.81 9.69 6.31
N PRO A 71 5.95 9.02 6.16
CA PRO A 71 5.99 7.68 5.58
C PRO A 71 5.21 6.70 6.46
N ARG A 72 4.56 5.72 5.84
CA ARG A 72 3.99 4.58 6.57
C ARG A 72 5.14 3.80 7.20
N GLN A 73 5.04 3.52 8.49
CA GLN A 73 5.94 2.60 9.15
C GLN A 73 5.39 1.18 8.99
N MET A 74 6.08 0.38 8.19
CA MET A 74 5.87 -1.05 8.06
C MET A 74 6.99 -1.74 8.84
N ASN A 75 6.64 -2.53 9.84
CA ASN A 75 7.59 -3.38 10.54
C ASN A 75 7.27 -4.83 10.21
N ILE A 76 8.25 -5.54 9.64
CA ILE A 76 8.19 -6.99 9.43
C ILE A 76 9.16 -7.60 10.43
N ALA A 77 8.64 -8.47 11.28
CA ALA A 77 9.45 -9.29 12.18
C ALA A 77 9.34 -10.75 11.76
N LEU A 78 10.48 -11.44 11.79
CA LEU A 78 10.58 -12.88 11.60
C LEU A 78 11.01 -13.50 12.92
N SER A 79 10.25 -14.47 13.41
CA SER A 79 10.55 -15.18 14.65
C SER A 79 10.43 -16.68 14.48
N THR A 80 11.13 -17.43 15.33
CA THR A 80 11.08 -18.89 15.39
C THR A 80 11.50 -19.35 16.77
N ASP A 81 10.86 -20.43 17.25
CA ASP A 81 11.23 -21.07 18.50
C ASP A 81 12.57 -21.84 18.40
N ALA A 82 13.09 -22.01 17.18
CA ALA A 82 14.37 -22.66 16.91
C ALA A 82 15.59 -21.70 16.96
N TRP A 83 15.40 -20.45 17.41
CA TRP A 83 16.48 -19.45 17.45
C TRP A 83 17.55 -19.81 18.50
N ASN A 84 18.81 -19.81 18.08
CA ASN A 84 19.97 -19.98 18.95
C ASN A 84 20.74 -18.65 19.04
N ALA A 85 20.75 -18.05 20.23
CA ALA A 85 21.38 -16.74 20.46
C ALA A 85 22.90 -16.75 20.25
N ASP A 86 23.58 -17.80 20.72
CA ASP A 86 25.04 -17.93 20.62
C ASP A 86 25.51 -17.98 19.15
N LYS A 87 24.68 -18.58 18.28
CA LYS A 87 24.94 -18.68 16.85
C LYS A 87 24.30 -17.57 16.02
N SER A 88 23.47 -16.73 16.64
CA SER A 88 22.66 -15.70 15.97
C SER A 88 21.92 -16.27 14.75
N ALA A 89 21.35 -17.47 14.90
CA ALA A 89 20.69 -18.19 13.80
C ALA A 89 19.66 -19.19 14.33
N ALA A 90 18.68 -19.52 13.49
CA ALA A 90 17.80 -20.66 13.72
C ALA A 90 18.55 -21.97 13.42
N VAL A 91 18.45 -22.96 14.31
CA VAL A 91 19.20 -24.22 14.21
C VAL A 91 18.25 -25.41 14.25
N ALA A 92 18.40 -26.32 13.29
CA ALA A 92 17.69 -27.60 13.25
C ALA A 92 18.64 -28.72 12.79
N LYS A 93 18.26 -29.98 13.00
CA LYS A 93 19.04 -31.11 12.49
C LYS A 93 18.83 -31.27 10.98
N LYS A 94 19.76 -31.98 10.34
CA LYS A 94 19.63 -32.30 8.90
C LYS A 94 18.33 -33.08 8.67
N GLY A 95 17.48 -32.56 7.78
CA GLY A 95 16.18 -33.15 7.43
C GLY A 95 14.99 -32.62 8.22
N GLU A 96 15.21 -31.75 9.21
CA GLU A 96 14.13 -31.08 9.95
C GLU A 96 13.78 -29.72 9.32
N THR A 97 12.51 -29.34 9.45
CA THR A 97 11.99 -28.03 9.01
C THR A 97 12.09 -27.03 10.16
N ILE A 98 12.47 -25.79 9.85
CA ILE A 98 12.43 -24.67 10.81
C ILE A 98 11.09 -23.92 10.63
N PRO A 99 10.17 -23.96 11.60
CA PRO A 99 8.95 -23.16 11.54
C PRO A 99 9.32 -21.68 11.69
N MET A 100 8.74 -20.83 10.84
CA MET A 100 8.94 -19.38 10.87
C MET A 100 7.59 -18.68 11.02
N THR A 101 7.52 -17.72 11.93
CA THR A 101 6.38 -16.81 12.10
C THR A 101 6.74 -15.46 11.49
N VAL A 102 5.83 -14.93 10.68
CA VAL A 102 5.94 -13.60 10.08
C VAL A 102 4.92 -12.69 10.75
N GLU A 103 5.39 -11.63 11.41
CA GLU A 103 4.52 -10.60 11.99
C GLU A 103 4.70 -9.29 11.23
N GLY A 104 3.58 -8.70 10.80
CA GLY A 104 3.54 -7.38 10.19
C GLY A 104 2.73 -6.42 11.05
N ASN A 105 3.24 -5.21 11.31
CA ASN A 105 2.39 -4.10 11.75
C ASN A 105 2.45 -2.95 10.75
N GLU A 106 1.27 -2.39 10.47
CA GLU A 106 1.11 -1.10 9.82
C GLU A 106 0.75 -0.08 10.91
N ARG A 107 1.65 0.87 11.19
CA ARG A 107 1.33 1.98 12.10
C ARG A 107 0.75 3.15 11.30
N CYS A 108 -0.59 3.21 11.20
CA CYS A 108 -1.28 4.45 10.86
C CYS A 108 -1.27 5.38 12.08
N ARG A 109 -0.36 6.36 12.12
CA ARG A 109 -0.52 7.50 13.05
C ARG A 109 -1.67 8.35 12.53
N ALA A 110 -2.79 8.35 13.24
CA ALA A 110 -3.82 9.37 13.08
C ALA A 110 -3.18 10.74 13.29
N ALA A 111 -3.25 11.61 12.28
CA ALA A 111 -2.89 13.01 12.44
C ALA A 111 -4.02 13.68 13.23
N GLY A 112 -3.67 14.22 14.40
CA GLY A 112 -4.49 15.21 15.12
C GLY A 112 -4.23 16.62 14.59
#